data_AF-A0A1F6QQX4-F1
#
_entry.id   AF-A0A1F6QQX4-F1
#
_cell.length_a   1.000
_cell.length_b   1.000
_cell.length_c   1.000
_cell.angle_alpha   90.00
_cell.angle_beta   90.00
_cell.angle_gamma   90.00
#
_symmetry.space_group_name_H-M   'P 1'
#
loop_
_entity.id
_entity.type
_entity.pdbx_description
1 polymer ?
#
loop_
_entity_poly.entity_id
_entity_poly.type
_entity_poly.pdbx_seq_one_letter_code
_entity_poly.pdbx_strand_id
1 'polypeptide(L)' 'MSNITRSSDKSLKCLCLGNEAYSIAKEMAIDSSLSTSAYLRLLLKKAYLKWSRNKKKELVEVQ' A
#
# COMPACT_ATOMS: atom_id res chain seq x y z
N MET A 1 28.56 11.54 -10.57
CA MET A 1 28.38 10.32 -9.75
C MET A 1 27.41 10.64 -8.64
N SER A 2 26.17 10.15 -8.71
CA SER A 2 25.19 10.37 -7.63
C SER A 2 25.41 9.32 -6.54
N ASN A 3 25.82 9.76 -5.36
CA ASN A 3 25.98 8.92 -4.16
C ASN A 3 24.60 8.44 -3.69
N ILE A 4 24.29 7.17 -3.96
CA ILE A 4 23.13 6.50 -3.36
C ILE A 4 23.59 5.99 -1.99
N THR A 5 23.17 6.67 -0.93
CA THR A 5 23.35 6.21 0.45
C THR A 5 22.55 4.92 0.64
N ARG A 6 23.26 3.79 0.72
CA ARG A 6 22.67 2.47 0.97
C ARG A 6 22.30 2.38 2.46
N SER A 7 21.01 2.49 2.78
CA SER A 7 20.51 2.31 4.15
C SER A 7 20.67 0.85 4.58
N SER A 8 21.33 0.65 5.73
CA SER A 8 21.73 -0.65 6.31
C SER A 8 20.73 -1.17 7.34
N ASP A 9 19.42 -1.02 7.10
CA ASP A 9 18.39 -1.53 8.01
C ASP A 9 17.48 -2.55 7.32
N LYS A 10 17.27 -3.70 7.96
CA LYS A 10 16.30 -4.73 7.54
C LYS A 10 14.83 -4.28 7.76
N SER A 11 14.55 -2.97 7.79
CA SER A 11 13.25 -2.39 8.13
C SER A 11 12.61 -1.69 6.92
N LEU A 12 11.40 -2.12 6.59
CA LEU A 12 10.55 -1.70 5.46
C LEU A 12 11.14 -1.86 4.06
N LYS A 13 10.65 -2.88 3.33
CA LYS A 13 10.74 -2.90 1.86
C LYS A 13 10.09 -1.63 1.32
N CYS A 14 10.88 -0.77 0.66
CA CYS A 14 10.40 0.42 -0.02
C CYS A 14 9.36 0.03 -1.07
N LEU A 15 8.24 0.75 -1.12
CA LEU A 15 7.21 0.55 -2.14
C LEU A 15 7.36 1.66 -3.18
N CYS A 16 7.87 1.31 -4.36
CA CYS A 16 8.01 2.26 -5.46
C CYS A 16 6.62 2.50 -6.07
N LEU A 17 6.09 3.71 -5.86
CA LEU A 17 4.89 4.19 -6.54
C LEU A 17 5.31 5.11 -7.68
N GLY A 18 4.54 5.10 -8.78
CA GLY A 18 4.67 6.16 -9.79
C GLY A 18 4.35 7.53 -9.18
N ASN A 19 4.97 8.59 -9.69
CA ASN A 19 4.84 9.95 -9.15
C ASN A 19 3.37 10.39 -9.01
N GLU A 20 2.54 10.09 -10.00
CA GLU A 20 1.10 10.40 -10.00
C GLU A 20 0.36 9.65 -8.89
N ALA A 21 0.57 8.33 -8.79
CA ALA A 21 -0.05 7.50 -7.76
C ALA A 21 0.37 7.92 -6.34
N TYR A 22 1.62 8.33 -6.16
CA TYR A 22 2.09 8.88 -4.89
C TYR A 22 1.44 10.23 -4.55
N SER A 23 1.29 11.12 -5.53
CA SER A 23 0.64 12.43 -5.34
C SER A 23 -0.82 12.25 -4.89
N ILE A 24 -1.57 11.39 -5.58
CA ILE A 24 -2.95 11.07 -5.22
C ILE A 24 -3.02 10.48 -3.82
N ALA A 25 -2.16 9.51 -3.50
CA ALA A 25 -2.13 8.90 -2.17
C ALA A 25 -1.77 9.91 -1.06
N LYS A 26 -0.97 10.93 -1.37
CA LYS A 26 -0.61 11.99 -0.43
C LYS A 26 -1.79 12.92 -0.16
N GLU A 27 -2.50 13.37 -1.20
CA GLU A 27 -3.69 14.22 -1.06
C GLU A 27 -4.77 13.51 -0.23
N MET A 28 -5.09 12.27 -0.58
CA MET A 28 -6.09 11.49 0.16
C MET A 28 -5.70 11.20 1.61
N ALA A 29 -4.39 11.10 1.90
CA ALA A 29 -3.90 10.94 3.26
C ALA A 29 -4.14 12.22 4.09
N ILE A 30 -3.97 13.39 3.50
CA ILE A 30 -4.25 14.69 4.15
C ILE A 30 -5.75 14.78 4.48
N ASP A 31 -6.62 14.48 3.52
CA ASP A 31 -8.08 14.48 3.74
C ASP A 31 -8.51 13.52 4.86
N SER A 32 -7.79 12.41 5.01
CA SER A 32 -8.03 11.41 6.04
C SER A 32 -7.36 11.73 7.39
N SER A 33 -6.65 12.85 7.52
CA SER A 33 -5.82 13.19 8.69
C SER A 33 -4.81 12.09 9.05
N LEU A 34 -4.24 11.42 8.04
CA LEU A 34 -3.26 10.34 8.17
C LEU A 34 -1.93 10.74 7.51
N SER A 35 -0.83 10.11 7.96
CA SER A 35 0.40 10.14 7.18
C SER A 35 0.22 9.31 5.89
N THR A 36 0.92 9.69 4.82
CA THR A 36 0.85 8.95 3.53
C THR A 36 1.18 7.46 3.71
N SER A 37 2.14 7.13 4.56
CA SER A 37 2.48 5.73 4.85
C SER A 37 1.40 4.99 5.63
N ALA A 38 0.71 5.64 6.58
CA ALA A 38 -0.41 5.05 7.30
C ALA A 38 -1.62 4.86 6.37
N TYR A 39 -1.91 5.83 5.52
CA TYR A 39 -2.96 5.75 4.53
C TYR A 39 -2.73 4.60 3.53
N LEU A 40 -1.50 4.47 3.01
CA LEU A 40 -1.13 3.35 2.13
C LEU A 40 -1.27 1.99 2.81
N ARG A 41 -0.86 1.86 4.09
CA ARG A 41 -1.07 0.61 4.85
C ARG A 41 -2.56 0.29 5.03
N LEU A 42 -3.39 1.30 5.27
CA LEU A 42 -4.84 1.15 5.37
C LEU A 42 -5.44 0.65 4.05
N LEU A 43 -5.05 1.22 2.93
CA LEU A 43 -5.49 0.79 1.60
C LEU A 43 -5.11 -0.67 1.32
N LEU A 44 -3.85 -1.05 1.59
CA LEU A 44 -3.38 -2.42 1.41
C LEU A 44 -4.19 -3.41 2.26
N LYS A 45 -4.48 -3.06 3.52
CA LYS A 45 -5.31 -3.90 4.39
C LYS A 45 -6.73 -4.06 3.85
N LYS A 46 -7.36 -2.98 3.37
CA LYS A 46 -8.69 -3.02 2.76
C LYS A 46 -8.71 -3.90 1.51
N ALA A 47 -7.70 -3.75 0.63
CA ALA A 47 -7.57 -4.54 -0.58
C ALA A 47 -7.40 -6.04 -0.26
N TYR A 48 -6.54 -6.37 0.70
CA TYR A 48 -6.34 -7.76 1.14
C TYR A 48 -7.62 -8.39 1.71
N LEU A 49 -8.34 -7.66 2.57
CA LEU A 49 -9.60 -8.16 3.14
C LEU A 49 -10.67 -8.38 2.05
N LYS A 50 -10.77 -7.48 1.07
CA LYS A 50 -11.67 -7.64 -0.08
C LYS A 50 -11.30 -8.87 -0.91
N TRP A 51 -10.02 -9.03 -1.23
CA TRP A 51 -9.52 -10.19 -1.96
C TRP A 51 -9.79 -11.51 -1.21
N SER A 52 -9.52 -11.56 0.09
CA SER A 52 -9.74 -12.74 0.92
C SER A 52 -11.22 -13.15 0.95
N ARG A 53 -12.14 -12.19 1.05
CA ARG A 53 -13.59 -12.44 0.97
C ARG A 53 -13.99 -12.99 -0.39
N ASN A 54 -13.49 -12.40 -1.48
CA ASN A 54 -13.78 -12.86 -2.84
C ASN A 54 -13.27 -14.27 -3.07
N LYS A 55 -12.04 -14.59 -2.64
CA LYS A 55 -11.48 -15.94 -2.75
C LYS A 55 -12.29 -16.99 -1.99
N LYS A 56 -12.77 -16.66 -0.79
CA LYS A 56 -13.66 -17.56 -0.03
C LYS A 56 -14.99 -17.79 -0.75
N LYS A 57 -15.57 -16.75 -1.35
CA LYS A 57 -16.82 -16.86 -2.12
C LYS A 57 -16.62 -17.72 -3.37
N GLU A 58 -15.56 -17.48 -4.14
CA GLU A 58 -15.18 -18.29 -5.31
C GLU A 58 -15.04 -19.78 -4.95
N LEU A 59 -14.40 -20.11 -3.81
CA LEU A 59 -14.24 -21.50 -3.38
C LEU A 59 -15.55 -22.18 -2.97
N VAL A 60 -16.54 -21.42 -2.47
CA VAL A 60 -17.86 -21.94 -2.09
C VAL A 60 -18.76 -22.13 -3.31
N GLU A 61 -18.63 -21.29 -4.35
CA GLU A 61 -19.41 -21.41 -5.59
C GLU A 61 -18.89 -22.53 -6.52
N VAL A 62 -17.68 -23.05 -6.29
CA VAL A 62 -17.05 -24.13 -7.08
C VAL A 62 -17.24 -25.52 -6.45
N GLN A 63 -17.67 -25.61 -5.18
CA GLN A 63 -18.06 -26.87 -4.51
C GLN A 63 -19.53 -27.19 -4.76
#